data_AF-A0A0F0L4L8-F1
#
_entry.id   AF-A0A0F0L4L8-F1
#
_cell.length_a   1.000
_cell.length_b   1.000
_cell.length_c   1.000
_cell.angle_alpha   90.00
_cell.angle_beta   90.00
_cell.angle_gamma   90.00
#
_symmetry.space_group_name_H-M   'P 1'
#
loop_
_entity.id
_entity.type
_entity.pdbx_description
1 polymer ?
#
loop_
_entity_poly.entity_id
_entity_poly.type
_entity_poly.pdbx_seq_one_letter_code
_entity_poly.pdbx_strand_id
1 'polypeptide(L)'
;MSADAAPARRPRPQRSLVQKLAPVVLGFEAIVVFLAGLTVFGLKTLPAGIPQWWGIVGGALVALACIALAGMITKPWAITAGWVVQVIIALSAFLVPAILLVVLIFGGMWGYATIMGARLDARRPAAPTTETQTTQISDTESE
;
A
#
# COMPACT_ATOMS: atom_id res chain seq x y z
N MET A 1 -24.41 18.50 42.86
CA MET A 1 -23.79 17.36 42.14
C MET A 1 -23.72 17.75 40.68
N SER A 2 -22.61 18.37 40.28
CA SER A 2 -22.37 18.76 38.88
C SER A 2 -22.05 17.49 38.09
N ALA A 3 -22.86 17.19 37.08
CA ALA A 3 -22.62 16.06 36.20
C ALA A 3 -21.44 16.38 35.29
N ASP A 4 -20.39 15.58 35.45
CA ASP A 4 -19.16 15.56 34.64
C ASP A 4 -19.52 15.41 33.15
N ALA A 5 -19.20 16.41 32.34
CA ALA A 5 -19.48 16.40 30.91
C ALA A 5 -18.51 15.42 30.22
N ALA A 6 -19.00 14.22 29.91
CA ALA A 6 -18.21 13.18 29.26
C ALA A 6 -17.62 13.68 27.93
N PRO A 7 -16.32 13.47 27.67
CA PRO A 7 -15.63 14.05 26.52
C PRO A 7 -16.18 13.48 25.20
N ALA A 8 -16.59 14.37 24.29
CA ALA A 8 -17.08 14.02 22.96
C ALA A 8 -16.01 13.26 22.18
N ARG A 9 -16.29 11.99 21.85
CA ARG A 9 -15.37 11.08 21.17
C ARG A 9 -15.11 11.59 19.74
N ARG A 10 -13.88 11.99 19.44
CA ARG A 10 -13.49 12.46 18.09
C ARG A 10 -13.87 11.42 17.02
N PRO A 11 -14.49 11.82 15.90
CA PRO A 11 -14.80 10.91 14.80
C PRO A 11 -13.51 10.31 14.26
N ARG A 12 -13.43 8.98 14.20
CA ARG A 12 -12.29 8.30 13.59
C ARG A 12 -12.25 8.68 12.11
N PRO A 13 -11.12 9.20 11.58
CA PRO A 13 -11.03 9.56 10.17
C PRO A 13 -11.42 8.37 9.30
N GLN A 14 -12.32 8.61 8.34
CA GLN A 14 -12.80 7.55 7.46
C GLN A 14 -11.62 7.01 6.65
N ARG A 15 -11.36 5.69 6.75
CA ARG A 15 -10.30 5.01 5.99
C ARG A 15 -10.50 5.29 4.50
N SER A 16 -9.45 5.76 3.82
CA SER A 16 -9.53 6.08 2.39
C SER A 16 -9.84 4.81 1.59
N LEU A 17 -10.49 4.96 0.43
CA LEU A 17 -10.72 3.85 -0.49
C LEU A 17 -9.41 3.13 -0.84
N VAL A 18 -8.32 3.89 -0.94
CA VAL A 18 -6.96 3.39 -1.16
C VAL A 18 -6.53 2.44 -0.03
N GLN A 19 -6.78 2.78 1.23
CA GLN A 19 -6.47 1.90 2.37
C GLN A 19 -7.29 0.60 2.38
N LYS A 20 -8.44 0.55 1.71
CA LYS A 20 -9.26 -0.66 1.60
C LYS A 20 -8.91 -1.51 0.38
N LEU A 21 -8.59 -0.87 -0.74
CA LEU A 21 -8.35 -1.55 -2.02
C LEU A 21 -6.89 -1.99 -2.17
N ALA A 22 -5.93 -1.20 -1.70
CA ALA A 22 -4.51 -1.50 -1.89
C ALA A 22 -4.05 -2.83 -1.26
N PRO A 23 -4.50 -3.24 -0.05
CA PRO A 23 -4.14 -4.54 0.50
C PRO A 23 -4.69 -5.72 -0.31
N VAL A 24 -5.91 -5.58 -0.85
CA VAL A 24 -6.55 -6.62 -1.69
C VAL A 24 -5.79 -6.77 -3.00
N VAL A 25 -5.40 -5.65 -3.62
CA VAL A 25 -4.61 -5.61 -4.84
C VAL A 25 -3.25 -6.27 -4.62
N LEU A 26 -2.51 -5.89 -3.57
CA LEU A 26 -1.23 -6.55 -3.26
C LEU A 26 -1.38 -8.04 -2.91
N GLY A 27 -2.48 -8.43 -2.26
CA GLY A 27 -2.77 -9.83 -1.97
C GLY A 27 -2.96 -10.66 -3.24
N PHE A 28 -3.75 -10.16 -4.19
CA PHE A 28 -3.88 -10.81 -5.51
C PHE A 28 -2.57 -10.79 -6.29
N GLU A 29 -1.82 -9.70 -6.23
CA GLU A 29 -0.51 -9.60 -6.88
C GLU A 29 0.47 -10.65 -6.37
N ALA A 30 0.50 -10.90 -5.05
CA ALA A 30 1.33 -11.94 -4.47
C ALA A 30 1.01 -13.34 -5.06
N ILE A 31 -0.26 -13.66 -5.23
CA ILE A 31 -0.70 -14.91 -5.85
C ILE A 31 -0.21 -14.98 -7.31
N VAL A 32 -0.38 -13.89 -8.06
CA VAL A 32 0.03 -13.84 -9.46
C VAL A 32 1.54 -13.98 -9.61
N VAL A 33 2.33 -13.34 -8.76
CA VAL A 33 3.79 -13.42 -8.78
C VAL A 33 4.29 -14.82 -8.42
N PHE A 34 3.63 -15.49 -7.46
CA PHE A 34 3.91 -16.88 -7.16
C PHE A 34 3.65 -17.79 -8.37
N LEU A 35 2.51 -17.63 -9.04
CA LEU A 35 2.17 -18.36 -10.26
C LEU A 35 3.13 -18.04 -11.42
N ALA A 36 3.60 -16.80 -11.52
CA ALA A 36 4.62 -16.41 -12.49
C ALA A 36 5.94 -17.16 -12.25
N GLY A 37 6.36 -17.30 -10.98
CA GLY A 37 7.51 -18.12 -10.61
C GLY A 37 7.36 -19.60 -10.97
N LEU A 38 6.18 -20.19 -10.73
CA LEU A 38 5.87 -21.54 -11.20
C LEU A 38 5.90 -21.66 -12.73
N THR A 39 5.40 -20.64 -13.44
CA THR A 39 5.39 -20.60 -14.90
C THR A 39 6.81 -20.59 -15.45
N VAL A 40 7.68 -19.77 -14.87
CA VAL A 40 9.11 -19.67 -15.19
C VAL A 40 9.82 -21.02 -14.95
N PHE A 41 9.54 -21.68 -13.82
CA PHE A 41 10.05 -23.03 -13.52
C PHE A 41 9.53 -24.09 -14.52
N GLY A 42 8.23 -24.08 -14.81
CA GLY A 42 7.57 -25.06 -15.67
C GLY A 42 8.06 -24.98 -17.12
N LEU A 43 8.23 -23.75 -17.63
CA LEU A 43 8.72 -23.49 -18.99
C LEU A 43 10.26 -23.58 -19.12
N LYS A 44 10.96 -23.79 -17.99
CA LYS A 44 12.42 -23.84 -17.92
C LYS A 44 13.11 -22.62 -18.56
N THR A 45 12.58 -21.42 -18.35
CA THR A 45 13.05 -20.20 -19.05
C THR A 45 14.31 -19.59 -18.46
N LEU A 46 14.85 -20.15 -17.37
CA LEU A 46 16.11 -19.68 -16.79
C LEU A 46 17.33 -20.02 -17.68
N PRO A 47 18.34 -19.11 -17.77
CA PRO A 47 19.58 -19.35 -18.51
C PRO A 47 20.36 -20.59 -18.06
N ALA A 48 21.15 -21.16 -18.98
CA ALA A 48 22.07 -22.25 -18.69
C ALA A 48 23.11 -21.81 -17.64
N GLY A 49 22.99 -22.36 -16.43
CA GLY A 49 23.82 -21.98 -15.28
C GLY A 49 23.00 -21.65 -14.02
N ILE A 50 21.70 -21.37 -14.17
CA ILE A 50 20.80 -21.15 -13.03
C ILE A 50 19.88 -22.38 -12.86
N PRO A 51 19.89 -23.05 -11.69
CA PRO A 51 18.98 -24.16 -11.44
C PRO A 51 17.51 -23.75 -11.56
N GLN A 52 16.69 -24.51 -12.29
CA GLN A 52 15.30 -24.11 -12.58
C GLN A 52 14.44 -23.89 -11.33
N TRP A 53 14.70 -24.61 -10.23
CA TRP A 53 13.97 -24.45 -8.96
C TRP A 53 14.06 -23.03 -8.40
N TRP A 54 15.02 -22.22 -8.85
CA TRP A 54 15.07 -20.78 -8.56
C TRP A 54 13.85 -20.01 -9.05
N GLY A 55 13.12 -20.48 -10.08
CA GLY A 55 11.85 -19.88 -10.49
C GLY A 55 10.80 -19.93 -9.37
N ILE A 56 10.72 -21.07 -8.67
CA ILE A 56 9.80 -21.25 -7.53
C ILE A 56 10.26 -20.38 -6.36
N VAL A 57 11.55 -20.39 -6.04
CA VAL A 57 12.10 -19.63 -4.91
C VAL A 57 11.98 -18.13 -5.14
N GLY A 58 12.33 -17.65 -6.35
CA GLY A 58 12.18 -16.25 -6.73
C GLY A 58 10.72 -15.80 -6.68
N GLY A 59 9.80 -16.59 -7.26
CA GLY A 59 8.36 -16.30 -7.21
C GLY A 59 7.81 -16.25 -5.79
N ALA A 60 8.18 -17.23 -4.94
CA ALA A 60 7.76 -17.26 -3.55
C ALA A 60 8.34 -16.10 -2.73
N LEU A 61 9.60 -15.71 -2.96
CA LEU A 61 10.24 -14.61 -2.27
C LEU A 61 9.56 -13.27 -2.59
N VAL A 62 9.26 -13.03 -3.87
CA VAL A 62 8.58 -11.80 -4.30
C VAL A 62 7.11 -11.81 -3.85
N ALA A 63 6.42 -12.95 -3.87
CA ALA A 63 5.08 -13.07 -3.31
C ALA A 63 5.04 -12.74 -1.81
N LEU A 64 6.01 -13.25 -1.03
CA LEU A 64 6.16 -12.89 0.38
C LEU A 64 6.46 -11.39 0.57
N ALA A 65 7.29 -10.80 -0.30
CA ALA A 65 7.54 -9.36 -0.29
C ALA A 65 6.25 -8.56 -0.55
N CYS A 66 5.43 -8.94 -1.54
CA CYS A 66 4.12 -8.33 -1.78
C CYS A 66 3.20 -8.42 -0.55
N ILE A 67 3.13 -9.58 0.11
CA ILE A 67 2.32 -9.75 1.35
C ILE A 67 2.86 -8.87 2.49
N ALA A 68 4.17 -8.83 2.69
CA ALA A 68 4.79 -8.01 3.71
C ALA A 68 4.52 -6.51 3.45
N LEU A 69 4.64 -6.06 2.20
CA LEU A 69 4.30 -4.69 1.81
C LEU A 69 2.82 -4.37 2.03
N ALA A 70 1.91 -5.32 1.78
CA ALA A 70 0.49 -5.14 2.03
C ALA A 70 0.20 -4.85 3.50
N GLY A 71 0.90 -5.56 4.41
CA GLY A 71 0.83 -5.33 5.86
C GLY A 71 1.49 -4.02 6.31
N MET A 72 2.49 -3.54 5.57
CA MET A 72 3.31 -2.37 5.93
C MET A 72 2.87 -1.07 5.24
N ILE A 73 1.75 -1.06 4.53
CA ILE A 73 1.28 0.08 3.71
C ILE A 73 1.04 1.38 4.51
N THR A 74 1.06 1.30 5.84
CA THR A 74 0.97 2.43 6.76
C THR A 74 2.29 3.19 6.94
N LYS A 75 3.43 2.66 6.46
CA LYS A 75 4.75 3.31 6.56
C LYS A 75 5.10 4.08 5.28
N PRO A 76 5.72 5.27 5.37
CA PRO A 76 6.06 6.09 4.19
C PRO A 76 7.07 5.41 3.24
N TRP A 77 7.95 4.54 3.75
CA TRP A 77 8.91 3.80 2.93
C TRP A 77 8.28 2.67 2.10
N ALA A 78 7.06 2.23 2.44
CA ALA A 78 6.36 1.17 1.71
C ALA A 78 6.06 1.57 0.26
N ILE A 79 5.88 2.87 0.00
CA ILE A 79 5.66 3.41 -1.35
C ILE A 79 6.87 3.13 -2.24
N THR A 80 8.07 3.47 -1.77
CA THR A 80 9.32 3.26 -2.51
C THR A 80 9.61 1.78 -2.71
N ALA A 81 9.40 0.97 -1.66
CA ALA A 81 9.57 -0.48 -1.73
C ALA A 81 8.64 -1.13 -2.77
N GLY A 82 7.39 -0.65 -2.91
CA GLY A 82 6.46 -1.21 -3.91
C GLY A 82 6.86 -0.89 -5.34
N TRP A 83 7.44 0.29 -5.59
CA TRP A 83 8.03 0.60 -6.89
C TRP A 83 9.22 -0.32 -7.22
N VAL A 84 10.08 -0.63 -6.25
CA VAL A 84 11.19 -1.57 -6.44
C VAL A 84 10.66 -2.96 -6.80
N VAL A 85 9.66 -3.46 -6.07
CA VAL A 85 9.00 -4.74 -6.37
C VAL A 85 8.40 -4.72 -7.78
N GLN A 86 7.77 -3.62 -8.20
CA GLN A 86 7.24 -3.55 -9.56
C GLN A 86 8.30 -3.60 -10.64
N VAL A 87 9.44 -2.95 -10.44
CA VAL A 87 10.57 -3.04 -11.39
C VAL A 87 11.06 -4.49 -11.48
N ILE A 88 11.15 -5.21 -10.36
CA ILE A 88 11.56 -6.62 -10.35
C ILE A 88 10.57 -7.48 -11.13
N ILE A 89 9.26 -7.31 -10.91
CA ILE A 89 8.24 -8.07 -11.64
C ILE A 89 8.23 -7.68 -13.14
N ALA A 90 8.38 -6.40 -13.46
CA ALA A 90 8.51 -5.93 -14.85
C ALA A 90 9.69 -6.57 -15.58
N LEU A 91 10.85 -6.69 -14.92
CA LEU A 91 12.01 -7.38 -15.47
C LEU A 91 11.75 -8.87 -15.68
N SER A 92 10.97 -9.51 -14.80
CA SER A 92 10.60 -10.92 -14.99
C SER A 92 9.75 -11.15 -16.27
N ALA A 93 9.09 -10.11 -16.77
CA ALA A 93 8.29 -10.20 -17.99
C ALA A 93 9.12 -10.39 -19.28
N PHE A 94 10.44 -10.15 -19.23
CA PHE A 94 11.33 -10.56 -20.33
C PHE A 94 11.43 -12.08 -20.46
N LEU A 95 11.29 -12.83 -19.36
CA LEU A 95 11.30 -14.30 -19.39
C LEU A 95 9.96 -14.85 -19.86
N VAL A 96 8.86 -14.23 -19.41
CA VAL A 96 7.50 -14.64 -19.73
C VAL A 96 6.68 -13.40 -20.08
N PRO A 97 6.46 -13.11 -21.38
CA PRO A 97 5.77 -11.90 -21.83
C PRO A 97 4.37 -11.71 -21.24
N ALA A 98 3.69 -12.80 -20.87
CA ALA A 98 2.38 -12.73 -20.21
C ALA A 98 2.39 -11.95 -18.88
N ILE A 99 3.56 -11.86 -18.20
CA ILE A 99 3.72 -11.08 -16.96
C ILE A 99 3.59 -9.57 -17.22
N LEU A 100 3.83 -9.08 -18.45
CA LEU A 100 3.64 -7.66 -18.78
C LEU A 100 2.22 -7.20 -18.46
N LEU A 101 1.22 -8.03 -18.74
CA LEU A 101 -0.18 -7.69 -18.52
C LEU A 101 -0.47 -7.48 -17.03
N VAL A 102 0.14 -8.31 -16.18
CA VAL A 102 0.07 -8.21 -14.72
C VAL A 102 0.68 -6.90 -14.25
N VAL A 103 1.92 -6.63 -14.67
CA VAL A 103 2.68 -5.42 -14.30
C VAL A 103 1.92 -4.17 -14.73
N LEU A 104 1.29 -4.18 -15.90
CA LEU A 104 0.56 -3.05 -16.44
C LEU A 104 -0.70 -2.76 -15.60
N ILE A 105 -1.48 -3.78 -15.26
CA ILE A 105 -2.70 -3.62 -14.45
C ILE A 105 -2.36 -3.27 -13.01
N PHE A 106 -1.54 -4.09 -12.34
CA PHE A 106 -1.24 -3.94 -10.92
C PHE A 106 -0.30 -2.76 -10.65
N GLY A 107 0.74 -2.60 -11.46
CA GLY A 107 1.64 -1.46 -11.40
C GLY A 107 0.91 -0.14 -11.73
N GLY A 108 -0.01 -0.16 -12.70
CA GLY A 108 -0.88 0.98 -12.99
C GLY A 108 -1.77 1.36 -11.81
N MET A 109 -2.38 0.35 -11.17
CA MET A 109 -3.23 0.57 -9.99
C MET A 109 -2.43 1.06 -8.77
N TRP A 110 -1.22 0.53 -8.55
CA TRP A 110 -0.29 0.99 -7.52
C TRP A 110 0.15 2.43 -7.76
N GLY A 111 0.55 2.76 -8.99
CA GLY A 111 0.91 4.12 -9.40
C GLY A 111 -0.25 5.09 -9.16
N TYR A 112 -1.47 4.70 -9.56
CA TYR A 112 -2.66 5.51 -9.32
C TYR A 112 -2.93 5.73 -7.81
N ALA A 113 -2.82 4.68 -7.00
CA ALA A 113 -3.02 4.74 -5.55
C ALA A 113 -2.01 5.67 -4.86
N THR A 114 -0.73 5.61 -5.25
CA THR A 114 0.34 6.43 -4.65
C THR A 114 0.22 7.90 -5.04
N ILE A 115 -0.09 8.20 -6.31
CA ILE A 115 -0.30 9.58 -6.79
C ILE A 115 -1.57 10.19 -6.18
N MET A 116 -2.66 9.43 -6.12
CA MET A 116 -3.93 9.93 -5.57
C MET A 116 -3.87 10.07 -4.04
N GLY A 117 -3.14 9.19 -3.36
CA GLY A 117 -2.86 9.30 -1.92
C GLY A 117 -2.13 10.59 -1.57
N ALA A 118 -1.07 10.94 -2.32
CA ALA A 118 -0.35 12.20 -2.12
C ALA A 118 -1.23 13.44 -2.36
N ARG A 119 -2.15 13.37 -3.35
CA ARG A 119 -3.11 14.45 -3.64
C ARG A 119 -4.15 14.62 -2.53
N LEU A 120 -4.57 13.53 -1.89
CA LEU A 120 -5.53 13.54 -0.77
C LEU A 120 -4.88 14.07 0.52
N ASP A 121 -3.62 13.71 0.80
CA ASP A 121 -2.90 14.25 1.96
C ASP A 121 -2.54 15.73 1.78
N ALA A 122 -2.20 16.18 0.57
CA ALA A 122 -1.93 17.60 0.29
C ALA A 122 -3.17 18.51 0.46
N ARG A 123 -4.38 17.94 0.43
CA ARG A 123 -5.65 18.66 0.62
C ARG A 123 -6.19 18.58 2.04
N ARG A 124 -5.53 17.80 2.91
CA ARG A 124 -5.93 17.71 4.31
C ARG A 124 -5.55 19.03 4.98
N PRO A 125 -6.51 19.83 5.48
CA PRO A 125 -6.17 20.97 6.31
C PRO A 125 -5.35 20.43 7.49
N ALA A 126 -4.19 21.04 7.75
CA ALA A 126 -3.47 20.82 9.02
C ALA A 126 -4.52 20.94 10.12
N ALA A 127 -4.62 19.90 10.97
CA ALA A 127 -5.67 19.80 11.98
C ALA A 127 -5.85 21.18 12.65
N PRO A 128 -7.08 21.70 12.80
CA PRO A 128 -7.27 22.96 13.51
C PRO A 128 -6.66 22.75 14.88
N THR A 129 -5.56 23.46 15.14
CA THR A 129 -4.99 23.65 16.46
C THR A 129 -6.17 24.07 17.30
N THR A 130 -6.70 23.15 18.11
CA THR A 130 -7.74 23.47 19.08
C THR A 130 -7.02 24.14 20.23
N GLU A 131 -6.43 25.29 19.94
CA GLU A 131 -6.00 26.28 20.88
C GLU A 131 -7.18 27.27 21.00
N THR A 132 -7.64 27.46 22.24
CA THR A 132 -8.24 28.71 22.69
C THR A 132 -9.73 28.96 22.36
N GLN A 133 -10.61 27.98 22.59
CA GLN A 133 -12.04 28.25 22.85
C GLN A 133 -12.46 27.71 24.23
N THR A 134 -11.69 28.03 25.25
CA THR A 134 -12.12 27.83 26.65
C THR A 134 -11.93 29.12 27.46
N THR A 135 -11.07 30.05 27.02
CA THR A 135 -10.86 31.32 27.72
C THR A 135 -11.94 32.36 27.42
N GLN A 136 -12.54 32.38 26.22
CA GLN A 136 -13.44 33.50 25.85
C GLN A 136 -14.86 33.41 26.43
N ILE A 137 -15.29 32.25 26.95
CA ILE A 137 -16.63 32.09 27.53
C ILE A 137 -16.64 32.56 28.99
N SER A 138 -15.53 32.45 29.73
CA SER A 138 -15.45 32.93 31.12
C SER A 138 -15.45 34.46 31.23
N ASP A 139 -14.96 35.19 30.22
CA ASP A 139 -14.90 36.66 30.27
C ASP A 139 -16.27 37.33 29.98
N THR A 140 -17.24 36.62 29.40
CA THR A 140 -18.56 37.20 29.09
C THR A 140 -19.59 37.00 30.21
N GLU A 141 -19.33 36.08 31.15
CA GLU A 141 -20.23 35.76 32.27
C GLU A 141 -19.92 36.59 33.53
N SER A 142 -18.95 37.51 33.44
CA SER A 142 -18.41 38.28 34.58
C SER A 142 -18.72 39.79 34.55
N GLU A 143 -19.48 40.29 33.56
CA GLU A 143 -19.94 41.70 33.49
C GLU A 143 -21.45 41.85 33.71
#